data_AF-A0A934KHF2-F1
#
_entry.id   AF-A0A934KHF2-F1
#
_cell.length_a   1.000
_cell.length_b   1.000
_cell.length_c   1.000
_cell.angle_alpha   90.00
_cell.angle_beta   90.00
_cell.angle_gamma   90.00
#
_symmetry.space_group_name_H-M   'P 1'
#
loop_
_entity.id
_entity.type
_entity.pdbx_description
1 polymer ?
#
loop_
_entity_poly.entity_id
_entity_poly.type
_entity_poly.pdbx_seq_one_letter_code
_entity_poly.pdbx_strand_id
1 'polypeptide(L)'
;MNAVFLIAQQVLRVSFVGALILGLVFWTLRADSLLGLHMLFGILVVACLWTLGAVTIASGGGLPLSLGAIGLGLLVLLLGLTQTSLRPGPGHFPIQVLHLLLGVTAIGFGEMLGARRRRSRNGQAPPRSSPKTGRAVPERPSPLCPDGRFAAGFQRTVRAPFMPRLSWPGSWH
;
A
#
# COMPACT_ATOMS: atom_id res chain seq x y z
N MET A 1 12.77 6.12 9.52
CA MET A 1 11.52 6.12 8.72
C MET A 1 10.65 4.85 8.88
N ASN A 2 11.22 3.65 9.04
CA ASN A 2 10.39 2.42 9.07
C ASN A 2 9.49 2.31 10.32
N ALA A 3 10.00 2.65 11.52
CA ALA A 3 9.20 2.62 12.75
C ALA A 3 8.00 3.59 12.68
N VAL A 4 8.24 4.83 12.22
CA VAL A 4 7.20 5.86 12.04
C VAL A 4 6.06 5.36 11.16
N PHE A 5 6.37 4.72 10.04
CA PHE A 5 5.35 4.20 9.12
C PHE A 5 4.51 3.08 9.76
N LEU A 6 5.15 2.17 10.52
CA LEU A 6 4.44 1.08 11.19
C LEU A 6 3.54 1.59 12.32
N ILE A 7 4.05 2.54 13.12
CA ILE A 7 3.27 3.19 14.18
C ILE A 7 2.07 3.92 13.57
N ALA A 8 2.30 4.76 12.55
CA ALA A 8 1.22 5.46 11.86
C ALA A 8 0.18 4.50 11.28
N GLN A 9 0.59 3.34 10.74
CA GLN A 9 -0.35 2.34 10.23
C GLN A 9 -1.19 1.71 11.35
N GLN A 10 -0.62 1.40 12.51
CA GLN A 10 -1.39 0.85 13.63
C GLN A 10 -2.33 1.89 14.24
N VAL A 11 -1.85 3.11 14.44
CA VAL A 11 -2.67 4.22 14.94
C VAL A 11 -3.82 4.51 13.98
N LEU A 12 -3.59 4.49 12.67
CA LEU A 12 -4.65 4.64 11.66
C LEU A 12 -5.76 3.60 11.83
N ARG A 13 -5.41 2.32 11.98
CA ARG A 13 -6.38 1.22 12.13
C ARG A 13 -7.22 1.37 13.38
N VAL A 14 -6.58 1.57 14.52
CA VAL A 14 -7.26 1.72 15.82
C VAL A 14 -8.16 2.96 15.80
N SER A 15 -7.65 4.08 15.29
CA SER A 15 -8.41 5.33 15.22
C SER A 15 -9.59 5.23 14.25
N PHE A 16 -9.43 4.55 13.11
CA PHE A 16 -10.52 4.32 12.18
C PHE A 16 -11.65 3.50 12.82
N VAL A 17 -11.32 2.40 13.51
CA VAL A 17 -12.33 1.58 14.19
C VAL A 17 -13.06 2.40 15.26
N GLY A 18 -12.32 3.19 16.06
CA GLY A 18 -12.92 4.10 17.04
C GLY A 18 -13.87 5.12 16.38
N ALA A 19 -13.40 5.82 15.36
CA ALA A 19 -14.22 6.79 14.61
C ALA A 19 -15.46 6.15 13.99
N LEU A 20 -15.33 4.95 13.41
CA LEU A 20 -16.42 4.21 12.79
C LEU A 20 -17.49 3.82 13.81
N ILE A 21 -17.10 3.25 14.95
CA ILE A 21 -18.02 2.90 16.03
C ILE A 21 -18.77 4.14 16.51
N LEU A 22 -18.05 5.23 16.79
CA LEU A 22 -18.69 6.48 17.25
C LEU A 22 -19.63 7.06 16.17
N GLY A 23 -19.26 6.99 14.90
CA GLY A 23 -20.11 7.42 13.78
C GLY A 23 -21.42 6.63 13.71
N LEU A 24 -21.37 5.30 13.89
CA LEU A 24 -22.57 4.45 13.95
C LEU A 24 -23.41 4.74 15.19
N VAL A 25 -22.78 5.04 16.34
CA VAL A 25 -23.47 5.46 17.56
C VAL A 25 -24.22 6.77 17.34
N PHE A 26 -23.65 7.78 16.68
CA PHE A 26 -24.39 9.01 16.36
C PHE A 26 -25.55 8.76 15.42
N TRP A 27 -25.35 7.89 14.44
CA TRP A 27 -26.39 7.54 13.47
C TRP A 27 -27.59 6.88 14.16
N THR A 28 -27.36 5.99 15.10
CA THR A 28 -28.41 5.17 15.73
C THR A 28 -28.95 5.74 17.04
N LEU A 29 -28.07 6.25 17.91
CA LEU A 29 -28.35 6.61 19.30
C LEU A 29 -28.34 8.12 19.54
N ARG A 30 -27.94 8.95 18.56
CA ARG A 30 -27.89 10.43 18.66
C ARG A 30 -27.12 10.94 19.89
N ALA A 31 -26.00 10.30 20.21
CA ALA A 31 -25.22 10.59 21.41
C ALA A 31 -24.23 11.76 21.24
N ASP A 32 -24.73 13.00 21.14
CA ASP A 32 -23.92 14.18 20.81
C ASP A 32 -22.78 14.46 21.80
N SER A 33 -22.86 13.95 23.04
CA SER A 33 -21.80 14.10 24.06
C SER A 33 -20.47 13.45 23.66
N LEU A 34 -20.46 12.47 22.76
CA LEU A 34 -19.25 11.79 22.29
C LEU A 34 -18.64 12.45 21.04
N LEU A 35 -19.22 13.56 20.54
CA LEU A 35 -18.79 14.24 19.32
C LEU A 35 -17.30 14.60 19.34
N GLY A 36 -16.80 15.12 20.46
CA GLY A 36 -15.39 15.47 20.61
C GLY A 36 -14.44 14.26 20.43
N LEU A 37 -14.84 13.08 20.92
CA LEU A 37 -14.05 11.85 20.74
C LEU A 37 -14.04 11.40 19.28
N HIS A 38 -15.16 11.52 18.56
CA HIS A 38 -15.21 11.19 17.14
C HIS A 38 -14.33 12.14 16.32
N MET A 39 -14.37 13.44 16.62
CA MET A 39 -13.48 14.43 15.98
C MET A 39 -12.02 14.09 16.25
N LEU A 40 -11.66 13.74 17.49
CA LEU A 40 -10.30 13.34 17.84
C LEU A 40 -9.84 12.14 16.99
N PHE A 41 -10.62 11.06 16.96
CA PHE A 41 -10.29 9.88 16.16
C PHE A 41 -10.24 10.20 14.66
N GLY A 42 -11.15 11.01 14.14
CA GLY A 42 -11.16 11.47 12.74
C GLY A 42 -9.91 12.26 12.38
N ILE A 43 -9.48 13.19 13.24
CA ILE A 43 -8.24 13.96 13.06
C ILE A 43 -7.02 13.04 13.09
N LEU A 44 -6.97 12.07 14.01
CA LEU A 44 -5.90 11.08 14.07
C LEU A 44 -5.82 10.23 12.79
N VAL A 45 -6.96 9.83 12.23
CA VAL A 45 -7.03 9.13 10.94
C VAL A 45 -6.41 9.98 9.84
N VAL A 46 -6.81 11.25 9.71
CA VAL A 46 -6.28 12.17 8.68
C VAL A 46 -4.79 12.40 8.87
N ALA A 47 -4.33 12.68 10.09
CA ALA A 47 -2.93 12.90 10.41
C ALA A 47 -2.06 11.68 10.10
N CYS A 48 -2.54 10.47 10.42
CA CYS A 48 -1.84 9.24 10.08
C CYS A 48 -1.79 9.02 8.57
N LEU A 49 -2.91 9.25 7.86
CA LEU A 49 -2.94 9.11 6.40
C LEU A 49 -1.95 10.07 5.72
N TRP A 50 -1.89 11.31 6.18
CA TRP A 50 -0.91 12.28 5.70
C TRP A 50 0.52 11.89 6.02
N THR A 51 0.77 11.37 7.22
CA THR A 51 2.10 10.86 7.59
C THR A 51 2.51 9.70 6.68
N LEU A 52 1.63 8.74 6.41
CA LEU A 52 1.91 7.62 5.50
C LEU A 52 2.20 8.12 4.07
N GLY A 53 1.42 9.09 3.57
CA GLY A 53 1.66 9.73 2.28
C GLY A 53 3.01 10.46 2.21
N ALA A 54 3.29 11.32 3.18
CA ALA A 54 4.51 12.10 3.25
C ALA A 54 5.77 11.20 3.35
N VAL A 55 5.74 10.18 4.21
CA VAL A 55 6.86 9.23 4.32
C VAL A 55 7.02 8.45 3.01
N THR A 56 5.93 8.11 2.32
CA THR A 56 6.01 7.42 1.02
C THR A 56 6.69 8.28 -0.03
N ILE A 57 6.33 9.56 -0.14
CA ILE A 57 6.99 10.55 -1.02
C ILE A 57 8.47 10.68 -0.66
N ALA A 58 8.78 10.89 0.62
CA ALA A 58 10.16 11.07 1.09
C ALA A 58 11.05 9.83 0.88
N SER A 59 10.44 8.65 0.75
CA SER A 59 11.16 7.40 0.43
C SER A 59 11.26 7.08 -1.06
N GLY A 60 10.89 8.00 -1.95
CA GLY A 60 10.89 7.77 -3.41
C GLY A 60 9.78 6.83 -3.89
N GLY A 61 8.72 6.66 -3.09
CA GLY A 61 7.55 5.86 -3.46
C GLY A 61 6.68 6.53 -4.53
N GLY A 62 5.66 5.82 -5.00
CA GLY A 62 4.85 6.35 -6.10
C GLY A 62 4.01 7.57 -5.70
N LEU A 63 4.25 8.65 -6.42
CA LEU A 63 3.71 9.99 -6.20
C LEU A 63 2.17 10.08 -6.34
N PRO A 64 1.51 9.46 -7.36
CA PRO A 64 0.05 9.59 -7.52
C PRO A 64 -0.74 9.09 -6.32
N LEU A 65 -0.31 7.97 -5.75
CA LEU A 65 -0.99 7.34 -4.61
C LEU A 65 -0.85 8.18 -3.34
N SER A 66 0.33 8.79 -3.17
CA SER A 66 0.62 9.62 -2.00
C SER A 66 -0.16 10.93 -2.07
N LEU A 67 -0.22 11.58 -3.25
CA LEU A 67 -1.07 12.76 -3.46
C LEU A 67 -2.56 12.44 -3.25
N GLY A 68 -3.03 11.28 -3.73
CA GLY A 68 -4.38 10.81 -3.47
C GLY A 68 -4.68 10.70 -1.97
N ALA A 69 -3.74 10.17 -1.17
CA ALA A 69 -3.88 10.10 0.28
C ALA A 69 -3.94 11.48 0.95
N ILE A 70 -3.12 12.44 0.50
CA ILE A 70 -3.15 13.82 1.01
C ILE A 70 -4.49 14.48 0.68
N GLY A 71 -4.90 14.46 -0.58
CA GLY A 71 -6.15 15.06 -1.05
C GLY A 71 -7.39 14.42 -0.40
N LEU A 72 -7.42 13.10 -0.28
CA LEU A 72 -8.49 12.38 0.40
C LEU A 72 -8.59 12.76 1.88
N GLY A 73 -7.44 12.85 2.58
CA GLY A 73 -7.41 13.29 3.97
C GLY A 73 -7.96 14.72 4.15
N LEU A 74 -7.63 15.63 3.22
CA LEU A 74 -8.19 16.98 3.22
C LEU A 74 -9.71 16.98 3.00
N LEU A 75 -10.20 16.19 2.04
CA LEU A 75 -11.64 16.08 1.77
C LEU A 75 -12.41 15.53 2.98
N VAL A 76 -11.88 14.49 3.63
CA VAL A 76 -12.46 13.92 4.87
C VAL A 76 -12.51 14.97 5.98
N LEU A 77 -11.41 15.71 6.18
CA LEU A 77 -11.33 16.73 7.22
C LEU A 77 -12.33 17.87 6.98
N LEU A 78 -12.34 18.43 5.77
CA LEU A 78 -13.25 19.52 5.42
C LEU A 78 -14.71 19.10 5.54
N LEU A 79 -15.08 17.94 4.98
CA LEU A 79 -16.45 17.45 5.06
C LEU A 79 -16.85 17.15 6.51
N GLY A 80 -15.97 16.54 7.30
CA GLY A 80 -16.25 16.23 8.71
C GLY A 80 -16.46 17.47 9.57
N LEU A 81 -15.63 18.51 9.41
CA LEU A 81 -15.74 19.76 10.16
C LEU A 81 -16.95 20.60 9.75
N THR A 82 -17.38 20.49 8.49
CA THR A 82 -18.50 21.27 7.95
C THR A 82 -19.82 20.50 7.91
N GLN A 83 -19.82 19.21 8.25
CA GLN A 83 -20.98 18.32 8.16
C GLN A 83 -22.22 18.88 8.87
N THR A 84 -22.05 19.45 10.07
CA THR A 84 -23.14 20.02 10.88
C THR A 84 -23.65 21.35 10.34
N SER A 85 -22.82 22.10 9.60
CA SER A 85 -23.16 23.41 9.06
C SER A 85 -23.75 23.32 7.64
N LEU A 86 -23.39 22.29 6.88
CA LEU A 86 -23.76 22.17 5.46
C LEU A 86 -25.25 21.90 5.23
N ARG A 87 -25.97 21.35 6.21
CA ARG A 87 -27.44 21.37 6.27
C ARG A 87 -27.84 21.26 7.74
N PRO A 88 -28.82 22.06 8.20
CA PRO A 88 -29.69 21.76 9.34
C PRO A 88 -31.06 21.23 8.85
N GLY A 89 -31.55 20.08 9.34
CA GLY A 89 -32.88 19.53 9.01
C GLY A 89 -32.91 18.06 8.49
N PRO A 90 -34.07 17.49 8.15
CA PRO A 90 -34.28 16.05 7.91
C PRO A 90 -33.46 15.40 6.77
N GLY A 91 -32.75 16.20 5.95
CA GLY A 91 -31.97 15.75 4.79
C GLY A 91 -30.48 15.44 5.05
N HIS A 92 -30.07 15.09 6.28
CA HIS A 92 -28.65 14.84 6.61
C HIS A 92 -28.08 13.52 6.08
N PHE A 93 -28.93 12.57 5.71
CA PHE A 93 -28.50 11.21 5.35
C PHE A 93 -27.45 11.15 4.22
N PRO A 94 -27.59 11.87 3.08
CA PRO A 94 -26.61 11.75 1.99
C PRO A 94 -25.20 12.20 2.38
N ILE A 95 -25.09 13.26 3.19
CA ILE A 95 -23.79 13.78 3.66
C ILE A 95 -23.16 12.81 4.65
N GLN A 96 -23.95 12.22 5.55
CA GLN A 96 -23.47 11.20 6.49
C GLN A 96 -22.96 9.95 5.75
N VAL A 97 -23.69 9.47 4.74
CA VAL A 97 -23.25 8.35 3.91
C VAL A 97 -21.97 8.71 3.16
N LEU A 98 -21.89 9.90 2.56
CA LEU A 98 -20.69 10.36 1.88
C LEU A 98 -19.48 10.41 2.81
N HIS A 99 -19.64 10.96 4.02
CA HIS A 99 -18.58 11.03 5.02
C HIS A 99 -18.11 9.62 5.44
N LEU A 100 -19.05 8.70 5.67
CA LEU A 100 -18.73 7.31 5.97
C LEU A 100 -17.92 6.65 4.83
N LEU A 101 -18.37 6.81 3.58
CA LEU A 101 -17.68 6.25 2.42
C LEU A 101 -16.27 6.83 2.25
N LEU A 102 -16.10 8.14 2.48
CA LEU A 102 -14.78 8.78 2.47
C LEU A 102 -13.89 8.25 3.60
N GLY A 103 -14.43 8.04 4.80
CA GLY A 103 -13.72 7.41 5.92
C GLY A 103 -13.26 5.99 5.60
N VAL A 104 -14.12 5.16 5.00
CA VAL A 104 -13.77 3.80 4.56
C VAL A 104 -12.72 3.83 3.43
N THR A 105 -12.83 4.79 2.52
CA THR A 105 -11.83 4.98 1.46
C THR A 105 -10.47 5.38 2.05
N ALA A 106 -10.46 6.22 3.10
CA ALA A 106 -9.23 6.67 3.76
C ALA A 106 -8.44 5.51 4.39
N ILE A 107 -9.10 4.59 5.11
CA ILE A 107 -8.42 3.39 5.63
C ILE A 107 -7.92 2.50 4.49
N GLY A 108 -8.70 2.35 3.41
CA GLY A 108 -8.29 1.60 2.22
C GLY A 108 -7.00 2.14 1.59
N PHE A 109 -6.88 3.48 1.47
CA PHE A 109 -5.67 4.13 1.01
C PHE A 109 -4.47 3.88 1.92
N GLY A 110 -4.64 3.99 3.25
CA GLY A 110 -3.58 3.70 4.21
C GLY A 110 -3.08 2.25 4.13
N GLU A 111 -4.00 1.30 3.99
CA GLU A 111 -3.66 -0.12 3.83
C GLU A 111 -2.96 -0.41 2.50
N MET A 112 -3.41 0.21 1.41
CA MET A 112 -2.77 0.09 0.10
C MET A 112 -1.34 0.64 0.10
N LEU A 113 -1.10 1.79 0.73
CA LEU A 113 0.25 2.34 0.93
C LEU A 113 1.14 1.36 1.71
N GLY A 114 0.62 0.77 2.79
CA GLY A 114 1.34 -0.24 3.58
C GLY A 114 1.66 -1.51 2.80
N ALA A 115 0.70 -2.03 2.03
CA ALA A 115 0.87 -3.21 1.19
C ALA A 115 1.93 -2.96 0.10
N ARG A 116 1.91 -1.80 -0.55
CA ARG A 116 2.89 -1.44 -1.57
C ARG A 116 4.30 -1.34 -0.99
N ARG A 117 4.46 -0.69 0.18
CA ARG A 117 5.75 -0.58 0.86
C ARG A 117 6.33 -1.96 1.23
N ARG A 118 5.49 -2.88 1.69
CA ARG A 118 5.89 -4.28 1.97
C ARG A 118 6.37 -4.99 0.70
N ARG A 119 5.67 -4.83 -0.43
CA ARG A 119 6.09 -5.41 -1.72
C ARG A 119 7.42 -4.84 -2.20
N SER A 120 7.63 -3.52 -2.11
CA SER A 120 8.91 -2.90 -2.48
C SER A 120 10.08 -3.41 -1.63
N ARG A 121 9.87 -3.67 -0.33
CA ARG A 121 10.91 -4.28 0.52
C ARG A 121 11.22 -5.72 0.13
N ASN A 122 10.20 -6.51 -0.21
CA ASN A 122 10.39 -7.92 -0.57
C ASN A 122 10.98 -8.11 -1.98
N GLY A 123 10.72 -7.19 -2.91
CA GLY A 123 11.33 -7.17 -4.24
C GLY A 123 12.81 -6.78 -4.22
N GLN A 124 13.25 -6.07 -3.18
CA GLN A 124 14.65 -5.81 -2.89
C GLN A 124 15.26 -7.03 -2.17
N ALA A 125 15.39 -8.16 -2.88
CA ALA A 125 16.17 -9.29 -2.36
C ALA A 125 17.58 -8.77 -1.97
N PRO A 126 18.14 -9.21 -0.83
CA PRO A 126 19.46 -8.75 -0.40
C PRO A 126 20.47 -8.95 -1.55
N PRO A 127 21.48 -8.06 -1.70
CA PRO A 127 22.54 -8.27 -2.68
C PRO A 127 23.02 -9.70 -2.47
N ARG A 128 22.95 -10.54 -3.50
CA ARG A 128 23.50 -11.88 -3.43
C ARG A 128 24.92 -11.68 -2.95
N SER A 129 25.20 -12.06 -1.71
CA SER A 129 26.59 -12.22 -1.28
C SER A 129 27.14 -13.18 -2.31
N SER A 130 28.00 -12.70 -3.21
CA SER A 130 28.70 -13.55 -4.15
C SER A 130 29.14 -14.78 -3.35
N PRO A 131 28.81 -16.00 -3.80
CA PRO A 131 29.40 -17.18 -3.19
C PRO A 131 30.89 -16.88 -3.11
N LYS A 132 31.45 -16.80 -1.90
CA LYS A 132 32.89 -16.68 -1.75
C LYS A 132 33.44 -17.87 -2.52
N THR A 133 33.96 -17.63 -3.71
CA THR A 133 34.70 -18.59 -4.52
C THR A 133 35.99 -18.84 -3.75
N GLY A 134 35.86 -19.65 -2.71
CA GLY A 134 36.90 -20.01 -1.76
C GLY A 134 36.78 -21.48 -1.39
N ARG A 135 36.12 -22.28 -2.23
CA ARG A 135 36.41 -23.70 -2.30
C ARG A 135 37.52 -23.84 -3.32
N ALA A 136 38.74 -23.99 -2.82
CA ALA A 136 39.82 -24.56 -3.61
C ALA A 136 39.25 -25.78 -4.34
N VAL A 137 39.15 -25.67 -5.65
CA VAL A 137 39.00 -26.86 -6.49
C VAL A 137 40.34 -27.57 -6.29
N PRO A 138 40.38 -28.78 -5.69
CA PRO A 138 41.58 -29.59 -5.83
C PRO A 138 41.74 -29.80 -7.34
N GLU A 139 42.86 -29.33 -7.89
CA GLU A 139 43.34 -29.71 -9.21
C GLU A 139 43.14 -31.22 -9.33
N ARG A 140 42.14 -31.64 -10.13
CA ARG A 140 42.13 -33.02 -10.59
C ARG A 140 43.26 -33.10 -11.61
N PRO A 141 44.20 -34.05 -11.47
CA PRO A 141 45.10 -34.34 -12.57
C PRO A 141 44.26 -34.71 -13.79
N SER A 142 44.50 -34.00 -14.88
CA SER A 142 43.96 -34.28 -16.20
C SER A 142 44.18 -35.76 -16.53
N PRO A 143 43.16 -36.53 -16.93
CA PRO A 143 43.43 -37.74 -17.68
C PRO A 143 43.98 -37.31 -19.03
N LEU A 144 45.29 -37.51 -19.21
CA LEU A 144 45.91 -37.65 -20.52
C LEU A 144 45.10 -38.70 -21.29
N CYS A 145 44.27 -38.26 -22.24
CA CYS A 145 43.82 -39.14 -23.32
C CYS A 145 45.00 -39.31 -24.29
N PRO A 146 45.43 -40.53 -24.63
CA PRO A 146 46.47 -40.75 -25.64
C PRO A 146 45.97 -40.58 -27.08
N ASP A 147 44.70 -40.25 -27.30
CA ASP A 147 44.07 -40.44 -28.60
C ASP A 147 43.37 -39.15 -29.04
N GLY A 148 44.09 -38.31 -29.80
CA GLY A 148 43.64 -37.00 -30.28
C GLY A 148 42.43 -37.04 -31.22
N ARG A 149 41.22 -37.21 -30.68
CA ARG A 149 39.96 -37.07 -31.44
C ARG A 149 39.13 -35.90 -30.92
N PHE A 150 38.90 -34.95 -31.82
CA PHE A 150 38.01 -33.81 -31.66
C PHE A 150 36.57 -34.27 -31.35
N ALA A 151 36.05 -33.91 -30.18
CA ALA A 151 34.61 -33.92 -29.93
C ALA A 151 34.00 -32.65 -30.51
N ALA A 152 33.62 -32.73 -31.80
CA ALA A 152 32.80 -31.75 -32.46
C ALA A 152 31.35 -31.82 -31.92
N GLY A 153 30.75 -30.65 -31.70
CA GLY A 153 29.31 -30.45 -31.88
C GLY A 153 28.41 -30.68 -30.67
N PHE A 154 28.16 -29.62 -29.90
CA PHE A 154 26.82 -29.40 -29.36
C PHE A 154 26.53 -27.91 -29.15
N GLN A 155 26.23 -27.20 -30.26
CA GLN A 155 25.45 -25.97 -30.21
C GLN A 155 23.96 -26.32 -30.28
N ARG A 156 23.20 -26.02 -29.22
CA ARG A 156 21.74 -25.76 -29.28
C ARG A 156 21.37 -24.70 -28.24
N THR A 157 21.38 -23.44 -28.67
CA THR A 157 20.18 -22.62 -28.98
C THR A 157 19.34 -22.22 -27.78
N VAL A 158 19.52 -20.96 -27.39
CA VAL A 158 18.62 -20.14 -26.58
C VAL A 158 17.27 -20.03 -27.28
N ARG A 159 16.17 -20.41 -26.62
CA ARG A 159 14.82 -19.93 -26.94
C ARG A 159 14.04 -19.66 -25.66
N ALA A 160 13.76 -18.39 -25.41
CA ALA A 160 12.79 -17.95 -24.42
C ALA A 160 11.37 -18.31 -24.87
N PRO A 161 10.46 -18.69 -23.95
CA PRO A 161 9.06 -18.86 -24.28
C PRO A 161 8.36 -17.51 -24.45
N PHE A 162 7.75 -17.38 -25.62
CA PHE A 162 6.83 -16.37 -26.12
C PHE A 162 5.61 -16.23 -25.19
N MET A 163 5.34 -15.00 -24.72
CA MET A 163 4.10 -14.63 -24.00
C MET A 163 3.00 -14.28 -25.00
N PRO A 164 1.81 -14.89 -24.97
CA PRO A 164 0.67 -14.41 -25.74
C PRO A 164 0.02 -13.20 -25.07
N ARG A 165 -0.16 -12.16 -25.88
CA ARG A 165 -0.88 -10.91 -25.58
C ARG A 165 -2.38 -11.22 -25.47
N LEU A 166 -2.95 -11.21 -24.27
CA LEU A 166 -4.41 -11.21 -24.08
C LEU A 166 -4.97 -9.85 -24.52
N SER A 167 -5.64 -9.83 -25.66
CA SER A 167 -6.53 -8.75 -26.08
C SER A 167 -7.94 -9.01 -25.55
N TRP A 168 -8.46 -8.12 -24.71
CA TRP A 168 -9.87 -8.08 -24.30
C TRP A 168 -10.65 -7.11 -25.21
N PRO A 169 -11.68 -7.58 -25.93
CA PRO A 169 -12.76 -6.72 -26.42
C PRO A 169 -14.02 -6.99 -25.59
N GLY A 170 -14.63 -5.94 -25.03
CA GLY A 170 -15.83 -6.11 -24.22
C GLY A 170 -16.43 -4.79 -23.77
N SER A 171 -16.92 -4.01 -24.73
CA SER A 171 -17.90 -2.95 -24.53
C SER A 171 -19.19 -3.54 -23.96
N TRP A 172 -19.69 -2.99 -22.86
CA TRP A 172 -21.07 -3.17 -22.43
C TRP A 172 -21.71 -1.80 -22.25
N HIS A 173 -22.89 -1.70 -22.87
CA HIS A 173 -23.87 -0.63 -22.77
C HIS A 173 -24.36 -0.40 -21.35
#